data_AF-A0A7C7M3M6-F1
#
_entry.id   AF-A0A7C7M3M6-F1
#
_cell.length_a   1.000
_cell.length_b   1.000
_cell.length_c   1.000
_cell.angle_alpha   90.00
_cell.angle_beta   90.00
_cell.angle_gamma   90.00
#
_symmetry.space_group_name_H-M   'P 1'
#
loop_
_entity.id
_entity.type
_entity.pdbx_description
1 polymer ?
#
loop_
_entity_poly.entity_id
_entity_poly.type
_entity_poly.pdbx_seq_one_letter_code
_entity_poly.pdbx_strand_id
1 'polypeptide(L)' 'MNFSELAEELEQIVAWFESDNVDLEAAVEKFERGVVLSSELKKRLSSAEQKIKKISS' A
#
# COMPACT_ATOMS: atom_id res chain seq x y z
N MET A 1 1.18 11.23 -5.46
CA MET A 1 1.51 9.89 -4.96
C MET A 1 1.83 8.93 -6.10
N ASN A 2 3.13 8.81 -6.35
CA ASN A 2 3.77 7.77 -7.15
C ASN A 2 3.77 6.43 -6.39
N PHE A 3 4.29 5.37 -6.99
CA PHE A 3 4.33 4.04 -6.36
C PHE A 3 5.14 4.02 -5.06
N SER A 4 6.30 4.67 -5.05
CA SER A 4 7.18 4.72 -3.89
C SER A 4 6.53 5.43 -2.70
N GLU A 5 5.83 6.54 -2.94
CA GLU A 5 5.11 7.28 -1.90
C GLU A 5 4.01 6.41 -1.26
N LEU A 6 3.27 5.64 -2.06
CA LEU A 6 2.22 4.74 -1.54
C LEU A 6 2.80 3.56 -0.77
N ALA A 7 3.95 3.04 -1.19
CA ALA A 7 4.64 1.95 -0.51
C ALA A 7 5.21 2.41 0.83
N GLU A 8 5.84 3.59 0.86
CA GLU A 8 6.36 4.21 2.09
C GLU A 8 5.23 4.48 3.10
N GLU A 9 4.08 4.98 2.63
CA GLU A 9 2.91 5.18 3.51
C GLU A 9 2.40 3.86 4.11
N LEU A 10 2.38 2.78 3.32
CA LEU A 10 1.98 1.46 3.81
C LEU A 10 2.99 0.91 4.83
N GLU A 11 4.29 1.09 4.60
CA GLU A 11 5.34 0.71 5.55
C GLU A 11 5.22 1.47 6.88
N GLN A 12 4.93 2.78 6.81
CA GLN A 12 4.68 3.59 8.02
C GLN A 12 3.46 3.10 8.81
N ILE A 13 2.40 2.70 8.12
CA ILE A 13 1.23 2.11 8.78
C ILE A 13 1.61 0.80 9.49
N VAL A 14 2.34 -0.09 8.83
CA VAL A 14 2.82 -1.34 9.43
C VAL A 14 3.70 -1.07 10.65
N ALA A 15 4.68 -0.18 10.53
CA ALA A 15 5.56 0.19 11.63
C ALA A 15 4.79 0.79 12.82
N TRP A 16 3.72 1.55 12.56
CA TRP A 16 2.86 2.08 13.61
C TRP A 16 2.12 0.95 14.36
N PHE A 17 1.64 -0.08 13.66
CA PHE A 17 0.99 -1.24 14.29
C PHE A 17 1.95 -2.09 15.14
N GLU A 18 3.25 -2.03 14.86
CA GLU A 18 4.28 -2.72 15.65
C GLU A 18 4.74 -1.91 16.87
N SER A 19 4.26 -0.68 17.04
CA SER A 19 4.62 0.17 18.17
C SER A 19 3.84 -0.19 19.44
N ASP A 20 4.40 0.09 20.61
CA ASP A 20 3.79 -0.26 21.91
C ASP A 20 2.52 0.55 22.26
N ASN A 21 2.19 1.62 21.52
CA ASN A 21 1.05 2.50 21.81
C ASN A 21 0.09 2.59 20.61
N VAL A 22 -0.51 1.46 20.28
CA VAL A 22 -1.59 1.38 19.29
C VAL A 22 -2.91 1.80 19.94
N ASP A 23 -3.46 2.92 19.48
CA ASP A 23 -4.83 3.34 19.81
C ASP A 23 -5.85 2.58 18.94
N LEU A 24 -6.94 2.11 19.54
CA LEU A 24 -7.91 1.26 18.86
C LEU A 24 -8.69 2.00 17.75
N GLU A 25 -9.04 3.27 17.96
CA GLU A 25 -9.76 4.06 16.96
C GLU A 25 -8.83 4.36 15.77
N ALA A 26 -7.60 4.78 16.06
CA ALA A 26 -6.57 5.00 15.03
C ALA A 26 -6.20 3.71 14.29
N ALA A 27 -6.28 2.54 14.95
CA ALA A 27 -6.02 1.25 14.34
C ALA A 27 -7.04 0.92 13.25
N VAL A 28 -8.32 1.20 13.47
CA VAL A 28 -9.36 0.98 12.46
C VAL A 28 -9.10 1.84 11.22
N GLU A 29 -8.85 3.13 11.41
CA GLU A 29 -8.59 4.07 10.30
C GLU A 29 -7.32 3.68 9.50
N LYS A 30 -6.24 3.32 10.21
CA LYS A 30 -4.98 2.89 9.58
C LYS A 30 -5.11 1.56 8.86
N PHE A 31 -5.92 0.64 9.38
CA PHE A 31 -6.19 -0.62 8.71
C PHE A 31 -6.94 -0.40 7.40
N GLU A 32 -8.03 0.38 7.41
CA GLU A 32 -8.77 0.74 6.20
C GLU A 32 -7.86 1.40 5.16
N ARG A 33 -7.01 2.33 5.61
CA ARG A 33 -6.02 2.98 4.74
C ARG A 33 -5.03 1.98 4.16
N GLY A 34 -4.50 1.06 4.99
CA GLY A 34 -3.58 0.02 4.56
C GLY A 34 -4.17 -0.91 3.50
N VAL A 35 -5.46 -1.27 3.62
CA VAL A 35 -6.19 -2.07 2.62
C VAL A 35 -6.28 -1.32 1.28
N VAL A 36 -6.62 -0.02 1.33
CA VAL A 36 -6.72 0.82 0.12
C VAL A 36 -5.36 0.95 -0.57
N LEU A 37 -4.30 1.26 0.19
CA LEU A 37 -2.93 1.37 -0.34
C LEU A 37 -2.47 0.06 -0.99
N SER A 38 -2.69 -1.07 -0.32
CA SER A 38 -2.34 -2.40 -0.83
C SER A 38 -3.02 -2.72 -2.15
N SER A 39 -4.31 -2.34 -2.28
CA SER A 39 -5.08 -2.53 -3.51
C SER A 39 -4.53 -1.67 -4.66
N GLU A 40 -4.24 -0.40 -4.39
CA GLU A 40 -3.70 0.53 -5.38
C GLU A 40 -2.30 0.11 -5.86
N LEU A 41 -1.42 -0.32 -4.95
CA LEU A 41 -0.10 -0.85 -5.28
C LEU A 41 -0.20 -2.08 -6.19
N LYS A 42 -1.06 -3.04 -5.86
CA LYS A 42 -1.31 -4.24 -6.69
C LYS A 42 -1.83 -3.86 -8.08
N LYS A 43 -2.75 -2.90 -8.17
CA LYS A 43 -3.30 -2.44 -9.45
C LYS A 43 -2.23 -1.81 -10.34
N ARG A 44 -1.34 -1.00 -9.75
CA ARG A 44 -0.22 -0.37 -10.46
C ARG A 44 0.78 -1.39 -10.97
N LEU A 45 1.15 -2.37 -10.15
CA LEU A 45 2.02 -3.48 -10.55
C LEU A 45 1.41 -4.27 -11.70
N SER A 46 0.15 -4.69 -11.56
CA SER A 46 -0.55 -5.44 -12.61
C SER A 46 -0.61 -4.65 -13.92
N SER A 47 -0.86 -3.34 -13.87
CA SER A 47 -0.85 -2.48 -15.06
C SER A 47 0.54 -2.40 -15.70
N ALA A 48 1.60 -2.31 -14.90
CA ALA A 48 2.97 -2.31 -15.40
C ALA A 48 3.33 -3.66 -16.05
N GLU A 49 3.00 -4.78 -15.40
CA GLU A 49 3.20 -6.13 -15.94
C GLU A 49 2.47 -6.32 -17.28
N GLN A 50 1.21 -5.88 -17.37
CA GLN A 50 0.44 -5.95 -18.62
C GLN A 50 1.07 -5.13 -19.75
N LYS A 51 1.61 -3.95 -19.45
CA LYS A 51 2.31 -3.12 -20.45
C LYS A 51 3.57 -3.82 -20.94
N ILE A 52 4.38 -4.36 -20.03
CA ILE A 52 5.58 -5.13 -20.39
C ILE A 52 5.20 -6.31 -21.29
N LYS A 53 4.20 -7.10 -20.88
CA LYS A 53 3.72 -8.25 -21.65
C LYS A 53 3.28 -7.90 -23.06
N LYS A 54 2.64 -6.73 -23.26
CA LYS A 54 2.23 -6.25 -24.59
C LYS A 54 3.40 -5.87 -25.49
N ILE A 55 4.51 -5.39 -24.91
CA ILE A 55 5.69 -4.97 -25.67
C ILE A 55 6.60 -6.18 -25.98
N SER A 56 6.59 -7.19 -25.10
CA SER A 56 7.38 -8.42 -25.27
C SER A 56 6.69 -9.51 -26.10
N SER A 57 5.45 -9.29 -26.56
CA SER A 57 4.68 -10.26 -27.38
C SER A 57 4.73 -9.92 -28.86
#